data_AF-V4UQY9-F1
#
_entry.id   AF-V4UQY9-F1
#
_cell.length_a   1.000
_cell.length_b   1.000
_cell.length_c   1.000
_cell.angle_alpha   90.00
_cell.angle_beta   90.00
_cell.angle_gamma   90.00
#
_symmetry.space_group_name_H-M   'P 1'
#
loop_
_entity.id
_entity.type
_entity.pdbx_description
1 polymer ?
#
loop_
_entity_poly.entity_id
_entity_poly.type
_entity_poly.pdbx_seq_one_letter_code
_entity_poly.pdbx_strand_id
1 'polypeptide(L)'
;ILANSKPCPRCKRPIEKNQGCMHMTCTPPCKFEFCWLCLGQWSDHGERTGGFYACNRYETAKQEGVYDESEKRREMAKNSLERYTHYYERWATNQSSRQKALADLQQMQTVHVSQTSYCQFFPICHVRIIVECRRVLKWTYAYGYYLPDHEHAKRQFFEYLQGEAESGLERLHQCAEKELQIYLNADGPSKDFNEFRTKLAGLTSVTRNYFENLVRALENGLSDVDTHATCSRTGSSKSLGGTSRGRSGKNKGSTSRSSGSNKNIDDSSHWYCDQCTYANVNSATACAMCQHSR
;
A
#
# COMPACT_ATOMS: atom_id res chain seq x y z
N ILE A 1 -8.25 -6.51 -24.87
CA ILE A 1 -8.60 -6.97 -26.24
C ILE A 1 -7.35 -7.17 -27.12
N LEU A 2 -6.38 -6.24 -27.20
CA LEU A 2 -5.19 -6.39 -28.07
C LEU A 2 -4.23 -7.55 -27.68
N ALA A 3 -4.19 -7.95 -26.41
CA ALA A 3 -3.24 -8.94 -25.91
C ALA A 3 -3.50 -10.37 -26.43
N ASN A 4 -4.77 -10.74 -26.65
CA ASN A 4 -5.17 -12.11 -27.01
C ASN A 4 -5.86 -12.21 -28.39
N SER A 5 -5.88 -11.11 -29.16
CA SER A 5 -6.54 -11.06 -30.47
C SER A 5 -5.58 -10.69 -31.61
N LYS A 6 -5.82 -11.25 -32.80
CA LYS A 6 -5.17 -10.86 -34.05
C LYS A 6 -6.22 -10.30 -35.02
N PRO A 7 -5.90 -9.27 -35.83
CA PRO A 7 -6.82 -8.75 -36.83
C PRO A 7 -7.00 -9.77 -37.96
N CYS A 8 -8.23 -9.93 -38.44
CA CYS A 8 -8.51 -10.66 -39.66
C CYS A 8 -7.70 -10.07 -40.83
N PRO A 9 -6.94 -10.87 -41.60
CA PRO A 9 -6.14 -10.35 -42.70
C PRO A 9 -6.97 -9.66 -43.79
N ARG A 10 -8.23 -10.10 -44.00
CA ARG A 10 -9.16 -9.56 -45.01
C ARG A 10 -9.92 -8.30 -44.51
N CYS A 11 -10.60 -8.37 -43.37
CA CYS A 11 -11.49 -7.28 -42.90
C CYS A 11 -10.95 -6.49 -41.70
N LYS A 12 -9.76 -6.85 -41.18
CA LYS A 12 -9.09 -6.23 -40.02
C LYS A 12 -9.83 -6.29 -38.68
N ARG A 13 -11.02 -6.89 -38.61
CA ARG A 13 -11.75 -7.13 -37.35
C ARG A 13 -10.90 -7.97 -36.37
N PRO A 14 -10.79 -7.60 -35.08
CA PRO A 14 -10.05 -8.40 -34.10
C PRO A 14 -10.72 -9.76 -33.86
N ILE A 15 -9.93 -10.82 -33.83
CA ILE A 15 -10.35 -12.20 -33.60
C ILE A 15 -9.52 -12.75 -32.44
N GLU A 16 -10.17 -13.26 -31.40
CA GLU A 16 -9.51 -13.97 -30.29
C GLU A 16 -9.25 -15.43 -30.66
N LYS A 17 -8.12 -15.98 -30.20
CA LYS A 17 -7.73 -17.36 -30.48
C LYS A 17 -8.69 -18.33 -29.79
N ASN A 18 -9.27 -19.29 -30.51
CA ASN A 18 -9.93 -20.42 -29.87
C ASN A 18 -8.88 -21.43 -29.34
N GLN A 19 -9.24 -22.23 -28.34
CA GLN A 19 -8.33 -23.02 -27.50
C GLN A 19 -7.61 -24.17 -28.24
N GLY A 20 -6.74 -23.87 -29.20
CA GLY A 20 -5.76 -24.82 -29.78
C GLY A 20 -5.75 -24.94 -31.30
N CYS A 21 -6.74 -24.42 -32.04
CA CYS A 21 -6.76 -24.57 -33.49
C CYS A 21 -5.97 -23.46 -34.21
N MET A 22 -5.09 -23.85 -35.16
CA MET A 22 -4.39 -22.88 -36.01
C MET A 22 -5.26 -22.41 -37.20
N HIS A 23 -6.32 -23.14 -37.52
CA HIS A 23 -7.32 -22.73 -38.50
C HIS A 23 -8.33 -21.79 -37.86
N MET A 24 -8.40 -20.56 -38.36
CA MET A 24 -9.30 -19.53 -37.86
C MET A 24 -10.26 -19.06 -38.94
N THR A 25 -11.53 -18.99 -38.61
CA THR A 25 -12.58 -18.46 -39.49
C THR A 25 -13.10 -17.14 -38.93
N CYS A 26 -13.02 -16.07 -39.71
CA CYS A 26 -13.57 -14.77 -39.31
C CYS A 26 -15.08 -14.83 -39.22
N THR A 27 -15.66 -14.21 -38.19
CA THR A 27 -17.12 -14.15 -38.03
C THR A 27 -17.81 -13.42 -39.18
N PRO A 28 -19.08 -13.76 -39.50
CA PRO A 28 -19.85 -13.07 -40.53
C PRO A 28 -19.87 -11.53 -40.35
N PRO A 29 -19.89 -10.76 -41.45
CA PRO A 29 -20.08 -11.19 -42.85
C PRO A 29 -18.81 -11.67 -43.58
N CYS A 30 -17.62 -11.59 -42.96
CA CYS A 30 -16.36 -11.82 -43.67
C CYS A 30 -16.06 -13.28 -44.03
N LYS A 31 -16.33 -14.22 -43.10
CA LYS A 31 -16.13 -15.68 -43.27
C LYS A 31 -14.77 -16.11 -43.84
N PHE A 32 -13.73 -15.27 -43.71
CA PHE A 32 -12.40 -15.58 -44.24
C PHE A 32 -11.69 -16.58 -43.35
N GLU A 33 -11.15 -17.62 -43.97
CA GLU A 33 -10.40 -18.70 -43.31
C GLU A 33 -8.90 -18.47 -43.47
N PHE A 34 -8.18 -18.47 -42.35
CA PHE A 34 -6.77 -18.13 -42.31
C PHE A 34 -6.01 -18.90 -41.24
N CYS A 35 -4.69 -18.98 -41.40
CA CYS A 35 -3.78 -19.55 -40.41
C CYS A 35 -3.47 -18.52 -39.30
N TRP A 36 -3.63 -18.90 -38.03
CA TRP A 36 -3.38 -18.03 -36.88
C TRP A 36 -1.92 -17.57 -36.77
N LEU A 37 -0.97 -18.37 -37.27
CA LEU A 37 0.46 -18.08 -37.19
C LEU A 37 0.85 -17.00 -38.20
N CYS A 38 0.76 -17.32 -39.50
CA CYS A 38 1.21 -16.46 -40.60
C CYS A 38 0.16 -15.48 -41.13
N LEU A 39 -1.09 -15.54 -40.64
CA LEU A 39 -2.22 -14.74 -41.13
C LEU A 39 -2.51 -14.89 -42.63
N GLY A 40 -1.95 -15.90 -43.28
CA GLY A 40 -2.20 -16.27 -44.68
C GLY A 40 -3.50 -17.06 -44.85
N GLN A 41 -4.00 -17.12 -46.09
CA GLN A 41 -5.21 -17.87 -46.43
C GLN A 41 -5.07 -19.36 -46.09
N TRP A 42 -6.12 -19.95 -45.50
CA TRP A 42 -6.07 -21.35 -45.06
C TRP A 42 -5.98 -22.34 -46.23
N SER A 43 -6.61 -22.05 -47.37
CA SER A 43 -6.55 -22.90 -48.57
C SER A 43 -5.13 -23.15 -49.08
N ASP A 44 -4.21 -22.25 -48.78
CA ASP A 44 -2.82 -22.32 -49.22
C ASP A 44 -1.96 -23.19 -48.27
N HIS A 45 -2.54 -23.67 -47.16
CA HIS A 45 -1.87 -24.52 -46.18
C HIS A 45 -2.14 -26.01 -46.48
N GLY A 46 -1.06 -26.79 -46.46
CA GLY A 46 -1.07 -28.24 -46.69
C GLY A 46 0.32 -28.84 -46.46
N GLU A 47 0.61 -30.02 -47.03
CA GLU A 47 1.93 -30.68 -46.92
C GLU A 47 3.11 -29.78 -47.31
N ARG A 48 2.88 -28.90 -48.28
CA ARG A 48 3.88 -27.98 -48.86
C ARG A 48 4.32 -26.86 -47.90
N THR A 49 3.54 -26.60 -46.85
CA THR A 49 3.77 -25.49 -45.90
C THR A 49 4.15 -25.99 -44.51
N GLY A 50 4.52 -27.26 -44.34
CA GLY A 50 4.81 -27.86 -43.02
C GLY A 50 3.65 -28.69 -42.44
N GLY A 51 2.59 -28.92 -43.20
CA GLY A 51 1.40 -29.65 -42.77
C GLY A 51 0.26 -28.74 -42.28
N PHE A 52 -0.84 -29.33 -41.82
CA PHE A 52 -2.00 -28.60 -41.32
C PHE A 52 -1.81 -28.01 -39.91
N TYR A 53 -0.78 -28.47 -39.19
CA TYR A 53 -0.52 -28.08 -37.79
C TYR A 53 0.79 -27.29 -37.60
N ALA A 54 1.67 -27.24 -38.61
CA ALA A 54 2.90 -26.45 -38.59
C ALA A 54 3.00 -25.58 -39.86
N CYS A 55 3.55 -24.37 -39.73
CA CYS A 55 3.59 -23.38 -40.81
C CYS A 55 5.03 -22.93 -41.07
N ASN A 56 5.69 -23.52 -42.07
CA ASN A 56 7.06 -23.18 -42.48
C ASN A 56 7.15 -21.72 -42.97
N ARG A 57 6.07 -21.17 -43.55
CA ARG A 57 6.01 -19.74 -43.94
C ARG A 57 6.08 -18.81 -42.73
N TYR A 58 5.54 -19.22 -41.58
CA TYR A 58 5.69 -18.47 -40.34
C TYR A 58 7.13 -18.52 -39.83
N GLU A 59 7.79 -19.68 -39.92
CA GLU A 59 9.19 -19.84 -39.52
C GLU A 59 10.13 -18.97 -40.39
N THR A 60 9.93 -18.93 -41.70
CA THR A 60 10.67 -18.04 -42.60
C THR A 60 10.41 -16.57 -42.29
N ALA A 61 9.14 -16.16 -42.11
CA ALA A 61 8.80 -14.77 -41.78
C ALA A 61 9.31 -14.33 -40.39
N LYS A 62 9.49 -15.28 -39.46
CA LYS A 62 10.14 -15.07 -38.16
C LYS A 62 11.65 -14.89 -38.31
N GLN A 63 12.30 -15.68 -39.16
CA GLN A 63 13.74 -15.55 -39.47
C GLN A 63 14.06 -14.26 -40.23
N GLU A 64 13.15 -13.79 -41.07
CA GLU A 64 13.25 -12.52 -41.82
C GLU A 64 12.92 -11.27 -40.97
N GLY A 65 12.53 -11.43 -39.70
CA GLY A 65 12.29 -10.33 -38.76
C GLY A 65 10.98 -9.55 -38.96
N VAL A 66 10.17 -9.89 -39.96
CA VAL A 66 8.91 -9.17 -40.31
C VAL A 66 7.85 -9.30 -39.20
N TYR A 67 7.84 -10.41 -38.47
CA TYR A 67 6.88 -10.66 -37.40
C TYR A 67 7.26 -10.05 -36.04
N ASP A 68 8.54 -9.72 -35.86
CA ASP A 68 9.13 -9.32 -34.58
C ASP A 68 8.46 -8.06 -33.99
N GLU A 69 8.27 -7.02 -34.80
CA GLU A 69 7.67 -5.76 -34.32
C GLU A 69 6.17 -5.88 -33.95
N SER A 70 5.41 -6.67 -34.71
CA SER A 70 3.98 -6.87 -34.42
C SER A 70 3.75 -7.73 -33.18
N GLU A 71 4.63 -8.70 -32.93
CA GLU A 71 4.61 -9.58 -31.77
C GLU A 71 5.12 -8.84 -30.53
N LYS A 72 6.23 -8.09 -30.63
CA LYS A 72 6.69 -7.15 -29.60
C LYS A 72 5.60 -6.17 -29.18
N ARG A 73 4.85 -5.58 -30.12
CA ARG A 73 3.75 -4.66 -29.79
C ARG A 73 2.62 -5.33 -28.99
N ARG A 74 2.32 -6.61 -29.28
CA ARG A 74 1.34 -7.38 -28.50
C ARG A 74 1.87 -7.73 -27.13
N GLU A 75 3.13 -8.15 -27.02
CA GLU A 75 3.77 -8.45 -25.75
C GLU A 75 3.85 -7.20 -24.86
N MET A 76 4.23 -6.04 -25.43
CA MET A 76 4.21 -4.76 -24.71
C MET A 76 2.79 -4.40 -24.23
N ALA A 77 1.76 -4.62 -25.05
CA ALA A 77 0.38 -4.38 -24.66
C ALA A 77 -0.09 -5.34 -23.55
N LYS A 78 0.35 -6.60 -23.60
CA LYS A 78 0.10 -7.60 -22.57
C LYS A 78 0.80 -7.24 -21.25
N ASN A 79 2.09 -6.94 -21.28
CA ASN A 79 2.87 -6.50 -20.12
C ASN A 79 2.30 -5.24 -19.49
N SER A 80 1.85 -4.28 -20.31
CA SER A 80 1.19 -3.07 -19.82
C SER A 80 -0.13 -3.36 -19.10
N LEU A 81 -0.91 -4.31 -19.62
CA LEU A 81 -2.16 -4.73 -19.01
C LEU A 81 -1.91 -5.49 -17.71
N GLU A 82 -0.97 -6.44 -17.70
CA GLU A 82 -0.59 -7.20 -16.49
C GLU A 82 -0.08 -6.27 -15.39
N ARG A 83 0.76 -5.29 -15.75
CA ARG A 83 1.20 -4.24 -14.82
C ARG A 83 0.02 -3.46 -14.27
N TYR A 84 -0.88 -2.96 -15.12
CA TYR A 84 -2.05 -2.23 -14.65
C TYR A 84 -2.91 -3.07 -13.71
N THR A 85 -3.20 -4.32 -14.07
CA THR A 85 -3.98 -5.25 -13.25
C THR A 85 -3.34 -5.46 -11.87
N HIS A 86 -2.03 -5.72 -11.82
CA HIS A 86 -1.29 -5.92 -10.57
C HIS A 86 -1.50 -4.77 -9.57
N TYR A 87 -1.35 -3.51 -10.04
CA TYR A 87 -1.46 -2.32 -9.21
C TYR A 87 -2.92 -1.99 -8.88
N TYR A 88 -3.83 -2.11 -9.85
CA TYR A 88 -5.25 -1.82 -9.68
C TYR A 88 -5.92 -2.77 -8.68
N GLU A 89 -5.66 -4.07 -8.78
CA GLU A 89 -6.25 -5.07 -7.86
C GLU A 89 -5.85 -4.80 -6.41
N ARG A 90 -4.59 -4.43 -6.16
CA ARG A 90 -4.08 -4.12 -4.82
C ARG A 90 -4.60 -2.78 -4.28
N TRP A 91 -4.73 -1.78 -5.14
CA TRP A 91 -5.43 -0.53 -4.82
C TRP A 91 -6.88 -0.80 -4.41
N ALA A 92 -7.60 -1.60 -5.18
CA ALA A 92 -9.00 -1.93 -4.96
C ALA A 92 -9.19 -2.78 -3.69
N THR A 93 -8.28 -3.72 -3.46
CA THR A 93 -8.25 -4.56 -2.26
C THR A 93 -8.06 -3.72 -1.01
N ASN A 94 -7.09 -2.81 -0.99
CA ASN A 94 -6.89 -1.90 0.14
C ASN A 94 -8.09 -0.97 0.38
N GLN A 95 -8.76 -0.51 -0.69
CA GLN A 95 -10.01 0.25 -0.56
C GLN A 95 -11.13 -0.59 0.09
N SER A 96 -11.33 -1.82 -0.38
CA SER A 96 -12.34 -2.73 0.15
C SER A 96 -12.07 -3.10 1.62
N SER A 97 -10.82 -3.48 1.93
CA SER A 97 -10.40 -3.77 3.31
C SER A 97 -10.56 -2.56 4.23
N ARG A 98 -10.32 -1.33 3.74
CA ARG A 98 -10.57 -0.11 4.50
C ARG A 98 -12.06 0.08 4.80
N GLN A 99 -12.92 -0.15 3.82
CA GLN A 99 -14.38 -0.04 4.00
C GLN A 99 -14.89 -1.06 5.03
N LYS A 100 -14.37 -2.29 4.98
CA LYS A 100 -14.67 -3.31 5.99
C LYS A 100 -14.25 -2.85 7.39
N ALA A 101 -13.00 -2.41 7.56
CA ALA A 101 -12.50 -1.93 8.86
C ALA A 101 -13.29 -0.71 9.39
N LEU A 102 -13.78 0.17 8.51
CA LEU A 102 -14.68 1.26 8.90
C LEU A 102 -16.05 0.76 9.38
N ALA A 103 -16.62 -0.24 8.71
CA ALA A 103 -17.87 -0.87 9.12
C ALA A 103 -17.71 -1.57 10.48
N ASP A 104 -16.61 -2.30 10.67
CA ASP A 104 -16.28 -2.96 11.93
C ASP A 104 -16.12 -1.93 13.06
N LEU A 105 -15.46 -0.80 12.79
CA LEU A 105 -15.33 0.31 13.73
C LEU A 105 -16.70 0.88 14.14
N GLN A 106 -17.60 1.07 13.17
CA GLN A 106 -18.96 1.56 13.42
C GLN A 106 -19.79 0.56 14.23
N GLN A 107 -19.68 -0.74 13.92
CA GLN A 107 -20.35 -1.79 14.67
C GLN A 107 -19.85 -1.86 16.11
N MET A 108 -18.54 -1.76 16.34
CA MET A 108 -17.97 -1.71 17.68
C MET A 108 -18.44 -0.46 18.45
N GLN A 109 -18.64 0.67 17.76
CA GLN A 109 -19.19 1.88 18.38
C GLN A 109 -20.67 1.74 18.72
N THR A 110 -21.49 1.07 17.90
CA THR A 110 -22.94 0.98 18.14
C THR A 110 -23.32 -0.09 19.17
N VAL A 111 -22.62 -1.24 19.18
CA VAL A 111 -22.91 -2.35 20.11
C VAL A 111 -22.49 -2.04 21.55
N HIS A 112 -21.54 -1.12 21.77
CA HIS A 112 -20.95 -0.84 23.08
C HIS A 112 -21.39 0.48 23.76
N VAL A 113 -22.42 1.18 23.23
CA VAL A 113 -22.92 2.44 23.82
C VAL A 113 -23.68 2.26 25.15
N SER A 114 -23.97 1.04 25.60
CA SER A 114 -24.81 0.80 26.79
C SER A 114 -24.09 0.42 28.10
N GLN A 115 -22.76 0.25 28.17
CA GLN A 115 -22.08 0.03 29.47
C GLN A 115 -20.67 0.62 29.53
N THR A 116 -20.53 1.71 30.29
CA THR A 116 -19.31 2.47 30.60
C THR A 116 -18.21 1.58 31.21
N SER A 117 -17.22 1.17 30.43
CA SER A 117 -15.97 0.61 30.98
C SER A 117 -14.76 0.79 30.06
N TYR A 118 -13.63 1.18 30.67
CA TYR A 118 -12.34 1.53 30.08
C TYR A 118 -11.68 0.44 29.19
N CYS A 119 -12.20 -0.79 29.18
CA CYS A 119 -11.73 -1.87 28.29
C CYS A 119 -12.23 -1.74 26.84
N GLN A 120 -13.28 -0.96 26.57
CA GLN A 120 -13.91 -0.90 25.24
C GLN A 120 -13.23 0.06 24.25
N PHE A 121 -12.48 1.06 24.71
CA PHE A 121 -11.83 2.04 23.82
C PHE A 121 -10.52 1.55 23.20
N PHE A 122 -9.87 0.55 23.80
CA PHE A 122 -8.57 0.06 23.36
C PHE A 122 -8.62 -0.54 21.94
N PRO A 123 -9.55 -1.46 21.59
CA PRO A 123 -9.65 -1.99 20.22
C PRO A 123 -10.00 -0.92 19.18
N ILE A 124 -10.83 0.06 19.53
CA ILE A 124 -11.29 1.15 18.63
C ILE A 124 -10.10 1.96 18.10
N CYS A 125 -9.15 2.31 18.97
CA CYS A 125 -7.94 3.03 18.57
C CYS A 125 -7.11 2.26 17.53
N HIS A 126 -6.98 0.94 17.70
CA HIS A 126 -6.19 0.10 16.80
C HIS A 126 -6.86 -0.08 15.43
N VAL A 127 -8.19 -0.24 15.39
CA VAL A 127 -8.95 -0.30 14.13
C VAL A 127 -8.83 1.00 13.34
N ARG A 128 -8.80 2.16 14.01
CA ARG A 128 -8.55 3.46 13.34
C ARG A 128 -7.18 3.50 12.65
N ILE A 129 -6.15 2.94 13.28
CA ILE A 129 -4.82 2.85 12.67
C ILE A 129 -4.86 1.96 11.43
N ILE A 130 -5.54 0.81 11.50
CA ILE A 130 -5.71 -0.08 10.33
C ILE A 130 -6.38 0.67 9.16
N VAL A 131 -7.44 1.44 9.43
CA VAL A 131 -8.13 2.25 8.40
C VAL A 131 -7.18 3.24 7.71
N GLU A 132 -6.35 3.95 8.47
CA GLU A 132 -5.41 4.92 7.89
C GLU A 132 -4.25 4.22 7.16
N CYS A 133 -3.71 3.13 7.69
CA CYS A 133 -2.70 2.32 7.03
C CYS A 133 -3.20 1.79 5.66
N ARG A 134 -4.44 1.28 5.59
CA ARG A 134 -5.06 0.85 4.32
C ARG A 134 -5.22 1.99 3.33
N ARG A 135 -5.53 3.20 3.81
CA ARG A 135 -5.59 4.41 2.96
C ARG A 135 -4.22 4.72 2.37
N VAL A 136 -3.15 4.68 3.17
CA VAL A 136 -1.78 4.93 2.68
C VAL A 136 -1.39 3.88 1.64
N LEU A 137 -1.56 2.58 1.93
CA LEU A 137 -1.22 1.51 0.99
C LEU A 137 -1.95 1.61 -0.34
N LYS A 138 -3.26 1.94 -0.31
CA LYS A 138 -4.02 2.20 -1.53
C LYS A 138 -3.30 3.21 -2.43
N TRP A 139 -2.83 4.32 -1.86
CA TRP A 139 -2.18 5.37 -2.64
C TRP A 139 -0.72 5.05 -2.97
N THR A 140 -0.03 4.21 -2.18
CA THR A 140 1.30 3.73 -2.56
C THR A 140 1.27 2.86 -3.82
N TYR A 141 0.21 2.07 -4.04
CA TYR A 141 0.03 1.37 -5.32
C TYR A 141 -0.20 2.31 -6.51
N ALA A 142 -0.93 3.41 -6.31
CA ALA A 142 -1.03 4.42 -7.37
C ALA A 142 0.33 5.07 -7.65
N TYR A 143 1.10 5.39 -6.61
CA TYR A 143 2.45 5.92 -6.73
C TYR A 143 3.40 4.96 -7.47
N GLY A 144 3.47 3.70 -7.04
CA GLY A 144 4.35 2.68 -7.63
C GLY A 144 4.04 2.39 -9.10
N TYR A 145 2.77 2.49 -9.52
CA TYR A 145 2.40 2.34 -10.93
C TYR A 145 3.08 3.39 -11.82
N TYR A 146 3.12 4.65 -11.36
CA TYR A 146 3.71 5.78 -12.08
C TYR A 146 5.20 5.98 -11.82
N LEU A 147 5.82 5.18 -10.94
CA LEU A 147 7.25 5.25 -10.70
C LEU A 147 8.03 4.82 -11.98
N PRO A 148 8.96 5.65 -12.49
CA PRO A 148 9.63 5.36 -13.76
C PRO A 148 10.49 4.09 -13.73
N ASP A 149 10.45 3.31 -14.80
CA ASP A 149 11.13 2.01 -14.84
C ASP A 149 12.66 2.08 -14.81
N HIS A 150 13.23 3.21 -15.22
CA HIS A 150 14.67 3.44 -15.24
C HIS A 150 15.24 3.77 -13.86
N GLU A 151 14.40 4.18 -12.89
CA GLU A 151 14.81 4.49 -11.52
C GLU A 151 14.86 3.22 -10.65
N HIS A 152 15.70 2.25 -11.05
CA HIS A 152 15.74 0.92 -10.43
C HIS A 152 15.97 0.94 -8.92
N ALA A 153 16.90 1.77 -8.43
CA ALA A 153 17.20 1.86 -7.00
C ALA A 153 16.02 2.41 -6.18
N LYS A 154 15.33 3.44 -6.69
CA LYS A 154 14.15 4.02 -6.04
C LYS A 154 13.01 3.03 -5.99
N ARG A 155 12.78 2.29 -7.08
CA ARG A 155 11.77 1.23 -7.12
C ARG A 155 12.04 0.13 -6.11
N GLN A 156 13.27 -0.39 -6.04
CA GLN A 156 13.62 -1.43 -5.07
C GLN A 156 13.45 -0.95 -3.62
N PHE A 157 13.87 0.28 -3.32
CA PHE A 157 13.72 0.85 -2.00
C PHE A 157 12.25 1.08 -1.62
N PHE A 158 11.45 1.59 -2.56
CA PHE A 158 10.01 1.74 -2.40
C PHE A 158 9.32 0.40 -2.15
N GLU A 159 9.60 -0.62 -2.97
CA GLU A 159 9.02 -1.97 -2.84
C GLU A 159 9.36 -2.61 -1.48
N TYR A 160 10.60 -2.41 -1.00
CA TYR A 160 11.01 -2.85 0.33
C TYR A 160 10.19 -2.16 1.44
N LEU A 161 10.11 -0.83 1.43
CA LEU A 161 9.35 -0.08 2.44
C LEU A 161 7.85 -0.40 2.39
N GLN A 162 7.29 -0.55 1.19
CA GLN A 162 5.90 -0.96 1.00
C GLN A 162 5.67 -2.37 1.58
N GLY A 163 6.55 -3.33 1.27
CA GLY A 163 6.46 -4.70 1.78
C GLY A 163 6.52 -4.80 3.30
N GLU A 164 7.42 -4.03 3.95
CA GLU A 164 7.50 -3.98 5.41
C GLU A 164 6.22 -3.41 6.04
N ALA A 165 5.69 -2.32 5.47
CA ALA A 165 4.44 -1.71 5.92
C ALA A 165 3.23 -2.65 5.75
N GLU A 166 3.14 -3.37 4.64
CA GLU A 166 2.09 -4.37 4.39
C GLU A 166 2.15 -5.53 5.37
N SER A 167 3.33 -6.12 5.53
CA SER A 167 3.55 -7.22 6.47
C SER A 167 3.24 -6.80 7.90
N GLY A 168 3.63 -5.59 8.30
CA GLY A 168 3.24 -4.99 9.58
C GLY A 168 1.72 -4.88 9.74
N LEU A 169 1.05 -4.31 8.73
CA LEU A 169 -0.39 -4.12 8.76
C LEU A 169 -1.17 -5.44 8.84
N GLU A 170 -0.81 -6.45 8.05
CA GLU A 170 -1.54 -7.73 8.08
C GLU A 170 -1.42 -8.43 9.44
N ARG A 171 -0.24 -8.37 10.08
CA ARG A 171 -0.04 -8.91 11.44
C ARG A 171 -0.89 -8.16 12.47
N LEU A 172 -0.90 -6.83 12.42
CA LEU A 172 -1.73 -6.00 13.29
C LEU A 172 -3.22 -6.31 13.08
N HIS A 173 -3.65 -6.37 11.83
CA HIS A 173 -5.04 -6.61 11.46
C HIS A 173 -5.50 -8.00 11.90
N GLN A 174 -4.68 -9.03 11.71
CA GLN A 174 -4.96 -10.38 12.20
C GLN A 174 -5.11 -10.43 13.72
N CYS A 175 -4.22 -9.77 14.47
CA CYS A 175 -4.30 -9.71 15.93
C CYS A 175 -5.57 -8.97 16.39
N ALA A 176 -5.90 -7.85 15.74
CA ALA A 176 -7.09 -7.05 16.05
C ALA A 176 -8.41 -7.75 15.70
N GLU A 177 -8.48 -8.51 14.61
CA GLU A 177 -9.72 -9.19 14.18
C GLU A 177 -9.88 -10.59 14.77
N LYS A 178 -8.84 -11.44 14.75
CA LYS A 178 -8.98 -12.87 15.08
C LYS A 178 -8.66 -13.17 16.54
N GLU A 179 -7.57 -12.60 17.06
CA GLU A 179 -7.15 -12.88 18.44
C GLU A 179 -8.06 -12.17 19.45
N LEU A 180 -8.59 -10.98 19.10
CA LEU A 180 -9.56 -10.26 19.94
C LEU A 180 -10.84 -11.07 20.19
N GLN A 181 -11.32 -11.81 19.18
CA GLN A 181 -12.56 -12.59 19.27
C GLN A 181 -12.50 -13.69 20.34
N ILE A 182 -11.30 -14.19 20.67
CA ILE A 182 -11.11 -15.20 21.71
C ILE A 182 -11.53 -14.63 23.07
N TYR A 183 -11.24 -13.35 23.32
CA TYR A 183 -11.54 -12.69 24.59
C TYR A 183 -12.96 -12.13 24.65
N LEU A 184 -13.55 -11.77 23.51
CA LEU A 184 -14.95 -11.34 23.44
C LEU A 184 -15.93 -12.49 23.73
N ASN A 185 -15.56 -13.72 23.39
CA ASN A 185 -16.39 -14.91 23.56
C ASN A 185 -16.09 -15.72 24.84
N ALA A 186 -15.22 -15.22 25.72
CA ALA A 186 -14.82 -15.94 26.94
C ALA A 186 -15.75 -15.62 28.12
N ASP A 187 -16.15 -16.66 28.86
CA ASP A 187 -16.92 -16.54 30.10
C ASP A 187 -16.02 -16.13 31.29
N GLY A 188 -15.59 -14.86 31.30
CA GLY A 188 -14.93 -14.23 32.44
C GLY A 188 -13.61 -13.51 32.12
N PRO A 189 -13.10 -12.71 33.07
CA PRO A 189 -11.86 -11.95 32.88
C PRO A 189 -10.63 -12.88 32.80
N SER A 190 -10.05 -12.99 31.60
CA SER A 190 -8.83 -13.76 31.36
C SER A 190 -7.59 -13.01 31.87
N LYS A 191 -6.71 -13.72 32.57
CA LYS A 191 -5.38 -13.20 32.98
C LYS A 191 -4.49 -12.87 31.77
N ASP A 192 -4.73 -13.53 30.64
CA ASP A 192 -3.93 -13.40 29.42
C ASP A 192 -4.36 -12.19 28.57
N PHE A 193 -5.45 -11.49 28.95
CA PHE A 193 -5.90 -10.30 28.24
C PHE A 193 -4.87 -9.16 28.30
N ASN A 194 -4.15 -9.01 29.41
CA ASN A 194 -3.09 -8.01 29.51
C ASN A 194 -1.90 -8.33 28.58
N GLU A 195 -1.60 -9.59 28.37
CA GLU A 195 -0.58 -10.02 27.41
C GLU A 195 -1.01 -9.70 25.97
N PHE A 196 -2.26 -10.01 25.62
CA PHE A 196 -2.86 -9.62 24.35
C PHE A 196 -2.80 -8.11 24.12
N ARG A 197 -3.16 -7.30 25.14
CA ARG A 197 -3.06 -5.84 25.04
C ARG A 197 -1.64 -5.37 24.77
N THR A 198 -0.67 -5.93 25.48
CA THR A 198 0.75 -5.59 25.29
C THR A 198 1.21 -5.93 23.87
N LYS A 199 0.83 -7.12 23.38
CA LYS A 199 1.10 -7.56 22.00
C LYS A 199 0.47 -6.63 20.97
N LEU A 200 -0.81 -6.29 21.11
CA LEU A 200 -1.54 -5.42 20.18
C LEU A 200 -0.95 -4.00 20.14
N ALA A 201 -0.58 -3.46 21.30
CA ALA A 201 0.09 -2.16 21.39
C ALA A 201 1.47 -2.20 20.71
N GLY A 202 2.27 -3.25 20.96
CA GLY A 202 3.57 -3.45 20.31
C GLY A 202 3.46 -3.53 18.78
N LEU A 203 2.53 -4.36 18.27
CA LEU A 203 2.27 -4.46 16.84
C LEU A 203 1.82 -3.13 16.23
N THR A 204 1.02 -2.36 16.96
CA THR A 204 0.54 -1.04 16.50
C THR A 204 1.69 -0.05 16.40
N SER A 205 2.57 0.00 17.40
CA SER A 205 3.74 0.88 17.40
C SER A 205 4.70 0.54 16.26
N VAL A 206 5.02 -0.74 16.09
CA VAL A 206 5.88 -1.22 15.00
C VAL A 206 5.27 -0.92 13.63
N THR A 207 3.97 -1.18 13.45
CA THR A 207 3.27 -0.88 12.19
C THR A 207 3.31 0.60 11.88
N ARG A 208 3.03 1.47 12.87
CA ARG A 208 3.12 2.92 12.71
C ARG A 208 4.51 3.33 12.21
N ASN A 209 5.58 2.77 12.80
CA ASN A 209 6.94 3.09 12.39
C ASN A 209 7.22 2.74 10.92
N TYR A 210 6.76 1.57 10.44
CA TYR A 210 6.90 1.21 9.02
C TYR A 210 6.18 2.22 8.10
N PHE A 211 4.96 2.63 8.47
CA PHE A 211 4.21 3.61 7.70
C PHE A 211 4.84 5.01 7.74
N GLU A 212 5.36 5.45 8.89
CA GLU A 212 6.07 6.72 9.02
C GLU A 212 7.33 6.74 8.16
N ASN A 213 8.10 5.65 8.15
CA ASN A 213 9.29 5.52 7.29
C ASN A 213 8.90 5.54 5.81
N LEU A 214 7.85 4.81 5.42
CA LEU A 214 7.34 4.79 4.05
C LEU A 214 6.87 6.17 3.60
N VAL A 215 6.05 6.85 4.40
CA VAL A 215 5.56 8.20 4.07
C VAL A 215 6.71 9.20 3.97
N ARG A 216 7.65 9.19 4.93
CA ARG A 216 8.82 10.07 4.91
C ARG A 216 9.68 9.86 3.66
N ALA A 217 9.91 8.62 3.27
CA ALA A 217 10.68 8.30 2.06
C ALA A 217 9.96 8.77 0.78
N LEU A 218 8.62 8.63 0.73
CA LEU A 218 7.81 9.13 -0.39
C LEU A 218 7.78 10.66 -0.46
N GLU A 219 7.65 11.35 0.67
CA GLU A 219 7.69 12.81 0.76
C GLU A 219 9.03 13.38 0.30
N ASN A 220 10.12 12.65 0.53
CA ASN A 220 11.47 13.01 0.09
C ASN A 220 11.79 12.50 -1.34
N GLY A 221 10.81 12.00 -2.09
CA GLY A 221 11.01 11.55 -3.47
C GLY A 221 11.98 10.37 -3.60
N LEU A 222 12.10 9.54 -2.55
CA LEU A 222 12.99 8.38 -2.47
C LEU A 222 14.47 8.75 -2.69
N SER A 223 14.90 9.95 -2.28
CA SER A 223 16.27 10.41 -2.50
C SER A 223 17.32 9.68 -1.66
N ASP A 224 16.91 8.85 -0.69
CA ASP A 224 17.81 8.08 0.19
C ASP A 224 18.72 7.11 -0.57
N VAL A 225 18.37 6.77 -1.81
CA VAL A 225 19.14 5.89 -2.70
C VAL A 225 19.91 6.63 -3.79
N ASP A 226 19.79 7.95 -3.87
CA ASP A 226 20.51 8.75 -4.86
C ASP A 226 22.01 8.74 -4.52
N THR A 227 22.77 7.94 -5.25
CA THR A 227 24.20 7.66 -5.01
C THR A 227 25.12 8.80 -5.48
N HIS A 228 24.68 10.06 -5.35
CA HIS A 228 25.43 11.22 -5.80
C HIS A 228 25.39 12.41 -4.82
N ALA A 229 25.51 12.12 -3.52
CA ALA A 229 25.88 13.11 -2.51
C ALA A 229 27.12 12.63 -1.71
N THR A 230 28.29 12.85 -2.31
CA THR A 230 29.58 13.08 -1.64
C THR A 230 30.04 12.10 -0.56
N CYS A 231 30.87 11.14 -0.97
CA CYS A 231 32.05 10.80 -0.18
C CYS A 231 33.01 12.01 -0.19
N SER A 232 32.96 12.84 0.84
CA SER A 232 33.96 13.88 1.07
C SER A 232 34.24 14.04 2.56
N ARG A 233 35.31 13.36 2.97
CA ARG A 233 36.30 13.77 3.99
C ARG A 233 35.85 13.86 5.45
N THR A 234 36.27 12.84 6.19
CA THR A 234 37.06 12.93 7.44
C THR A 234 37.29 14.31 8.06
N GLY A 235 36.95 14.44 9.35
CA GLY A 235 37.34 15.60 10.17
C GLY A 235 36.92 15.51 11.63
N SER A 236 37.52 14.59 12.40
CA SER A 236 37.50 14.66 13.87
C SER A 236 38.26 15.90 14.36
N SER A 237 37.61 16.75 15.17
CA SER A 237 38.27 17.60 16.19
C SER A 237 37.18 18.11 17.14
N LYS A 238 37.08 17.54 18.35
CA LYS A 238 37.65 18.04 19.61
C LYS A 238 37.17 19.44 20.02
N SER A 239 36.55 19.43 21.20
CA SER A 239 36.18 20.53 22.08
C SER A 239 37.29 21.57 22.30
N LEU A 240 36.87 22.80 22.56
CA LEU A 240 37.52 23.72 23.51
C LEU A 240 36.48 24.75 23.98
N GLY A 241 36.37 24.89 25.30
CA GLY A 241 35.46 25.82 25.96
C GLY A 241 35.99 27.25 26.01
N GLY A 242 35.10 28.18 26.33
CA GLY A 242 35.41 29.57 26.64
C GLY A 242 34.25 30.22 27.39
N THR A 243 34.43 30.44 28.67
CA THR A 243 33.55 31.14 29.63
C THR A 243 33.79 32.65 29.60
N SER A 244 32.73 33.44 29.77
CA SER A 244 32.64 34.70 30.58
C SER A 244 31.37 35.47 30.15
N ARG A 245 30.35 35.61 31.01
CA ARG A 245 30.12 36.51 32.17
C ARG A 245 29.56 37.89 31.81
N GLY A 246 28.35 38.14 32.34
CA GLY A 246 27.82 39.46 32.73
C GLY A 246 26.78 40.04 31.77
N ARG A 247 25.71 40.73 32.21
CA ARG A 247 25.22 41.10 33.53
C ARG A 247 23.84 41.77 33.32
N SER A 248 22.86 41.37 34.12
CA SER A 248 21.70 42.11 34.69
C SER A 248 20.95 43.20 33.90
N GLY A 249 19.61 43.19 33.98
CA GLY A 249 18.85 44.46 34.00
C GLY A 249 17.34 44.46 33.68
N LYS A 250 16.50 44.11 34.67
CA LYS A 250 15.20 44.72 35.05
C LYS A 250 14.05 44.94 34.02
N ASN A 251 13.00 44.14 34.22
CA ASN A 251 11.66 44.48 34.76
C ASN A 251 10.74 45.58 34.17
N LYS A 252 9.47 45.13 34.02
CA LYS A 252 8.14 45.78 34.22
C LYS A 252 7.45 46.53 33.08
N GLY A 253 6.18 46.13 32.85
CA GLY A 253 5.17 46.95 32.19
C GLY A 253 3.93 46.16 31.72
N SER A 254 2.95 46.00 32.60
CA SER A 254 1.61 45.42 32.39
C SER A 254 0.65 46.34 31.61
N THR A 255 -0.31 45.77 30.86
CA THR A 255 -1.79 46.05 30.81
C THR A 255 -2.37 45.36 29.56
N SER A 256 -3.10 44.24 29.67
CA SER A 256 -4.54 44.09 29.93
C SER A 256 -5.49 44.63 28.85
N ARG A 257 -6.14 43.73 28.09
CA ARG A 257 -7.51 43.89 27.56
C ARG A 257 -8.18 42.51 27.39
N SER A 258 -9.06 42.18 28.34
CA SER A 258 -10.25 41.31 28.20
C SER A 258 -11.25 41.99 27.23
N SER A 259 -12.18 41.34 26.51
CA SER A 259 -13.28 40.42 26.87
C SER A 259 -13.95 40.04 25.51
N GLY A 260 -14.73 38.97 25.31
CA GLY A 260 -15.40 38.00 26.18
C GLY A 260 -15.65 36.68 25.41
N SER A 261 -15.76 35.54 26.08
CA SER A 261 -16.93 35.03 26.79
C SER A 261 -17.92 34.29 25.88
N ASN A 262 -17.73 32.97 25.75
CA ASN A 262 -18.85 32.03 25.73
C ASN A 262 -18.51 30.85 26.64
N LYS A 263 -19.32 30.67 27.69
CA LYS A 263 -19.23 29.59 28.68
C LYS A 263 -19.90 28.33 28.14
N ASN A 264 -19.25 27.18 28.33
CA ASN A 264 -19.82 25.85 28.62
C ASN A 264 -18.62 25.02 29.16
N ILE A 265 -18.43 24.98 30.49
CA ILE A 265 -18.73 23.85 31.40
C ILE A 265 -17.97 22.56 31.02
N ASP A 266 -16.88 22.36 31.77
CA ASP A 266 -16.26 21.13 32.29
C ASP A 266 -15.87 20.00 31.32
N ASP A 267 -14.55 19.74 31.18
CA ASP A 267 -13.89 18.41 31.21
C ASP A 267 -12.44 18.49 30.71
N SER A 268 -11.43 18.62 31.59
CA SER A 268 -10.00 18.56 31.19
C SER A 268 -9.06 18.19 32.34
N SER A 269 -9.25 17.01 32.93
CA SER A 269 -8.35 16.50 33.98
C SER A 269 -7.39 15.41 33.51
N HIS A 270 -7.27 15.16 32.20
CA HIS A 270 -6.52 14.03 31.66
C HIS A 270 -5.56 14.39 30.51
N TRP A 271 -4.45 13.66 30.38
CA TRP A 271 -3.55 13.62 29.22
C TRP A 271 -3.54 12.22 28.61
N TYR A 272 -3.46 12.12 27.29
CA TYR A 272 -3.47 10.84 26.59
C TYR A 272 -2.03 10.38 26.32
N CYS A 273 -1.71 9.13 26.63
CA CYS A 273 -0.38 8.58 26.39
C CYS A 273 -0.12 8.43 24.89
N ASP A 274 1.00 8.95 24.39
CA ASP A 274 1.33 8.87 22.96
C ASP A 274 1.60 7.43 22.47
N GLN A 275 1.91 6.51 23.38
CA GLN A 275 2.20 5.11 23.04
C GLN A 275 0.96 4.21 23.04
N CYS A 276 0.06 4.38 24.01
CA CYS A 276 -1.10 3.49 24.18
C CYS A 276 -2.44 4.22 24.22
N THR A 277 -2.44 5.55 24.03
CA THR A 277 -3.60 6.46 24.05
C THR A 277 -4.40 6.47 25.35
N TYR A 278 -3.86 5.87 26.42
CA TYR A 278 -4.53 5.81 27.70
C TYR A 278 -4.67 7.21 28.31
N ALA A 279 -5.89 7.53 28.75
CA ALA A 279 -6.20 8.77 29.45
C ALA A 279 -5.66 8.69 30.88
N ASN A 280 -4.52 9.33 31.11
CA ASN A 280 -3.90 9.48 32.40
C ASN A 280 -4.43 10.74 33.09
N VAL A 281 -4.61 10.69 34.40
CA VAL A 281 -4.84 11.90 35.18
C VAL A 281 -3.68 12.88 34.99
N ASN A 282 -3.95 14.19 34.94
CA ASN A 282 -2.93 15.22 34.72
C ASN A 282 -1.80 15.23 35.76
N SER A 283 -2.04 14.64 36.94
CA SER A 283 -1.04 14.44 37.99
C SER A 283 -0.08 13.27 37.75
N ALA A 284 -0.38 12.34 36.84
CA ALA A 284 0.50 11.22 36.53
C ALA A 284 1.62 11.63 35.57
N THR A 285 2.87 11.35 35.93
CA THR A 285 4.06 11.63 35.12
C THR A 285 4.45 10.48 34.19
N ALA A 286 3.88 9.30 34.43
CA ALA A 286 4.00 8.13 33.57
C ALA A 286 2.63 7.52 33.35
N CYS A 287 2.47 6.89 32.20
CA CYS A 287 1.22 6.28 31.82
C CYS A 287 0.88 5.15 32.79
N ALA A 288 -0.25 5.21 33.48
CA ALA A 288 -0.65 4.20 34.47
C ALA A 288 -0.77 2.79 33.84
N MET A 289 -1.00 2.72 32.52
CA MET A 289 -1.12 1.45 31.80
C MET A 289 0.17 0.89 31.19
N CYS A 290 1.03 1.71 30.58
CA CYS A 290 2.25 1.21 29.92
C CYS A 290 3.55 1.72 30.55
N GLN A 291 3.44 2.48 31.65
CA GLN A 291 4.53 3.14 32.38
C GLN A 291 5.43 4.06 31.52
N HIS A 292 5.02 4.36 30.30
CA HIS A 292 5.71 5.33 29.45
C HIS A 292 5.57 6.73 30.05
N SER A 293 6.68 7.44 30.22
CA SER A 293 6.65 8.81 30.71
C SER A 293 5.87 9.72 29.77
N ARG A 294 5.21 10.72 30.36
CA ARG A 294 4.63 11.84 29.64
C ARG A 294 5.69 12.62 28.87
#